data_AF-A0A0R3PXC2-F1
#
_entry.id   AF-A0A0R3PXC2-F1
#
_cell.length_a   1.000
_cell.length_b   1.000
_cell.length_c   1.000
_cell.angle_alpha   90.00
_cell.angle_beta   90.00
_cell.angle_gamma   90.00
#
_symmetry.space_group_name_H-M   'P 1'
#
loop_
_entity.id
_entity.type
_entity.pdbx_description
1 polymer ?
#
loop_
_entity_poly.entity_id
_entity_poly.type
_entity_poly.pdbx_seq_one_letter_code
_entity_poly.pdbx_strand_id
1 'polypeptide(L)'
;MQSLLDLKVAGIFYETDIALTLLQASQILGNKRRFKRKIVTNTTMRWETPVIAYRFAVNDDHWEVQIRNVLAKFSQNTCLRFIENMDAEDYLIFNRGVGCYSPVGRLGGAQEISIGYGCELDGIIGHEVGHSLGLWHEHSRPERDNYVYVYVQNVLPGTQGQFQKLSRDESVDLGVPYDYGSVMHYASTTFTNSAGRKTIVPRQPEYEHTMGNRVDASFLDYKILNKAYCSNICPNNLPCQHGGYVNPNACDRCLCPTGLGGTYCEKVQYSSKLYILH
;
A
#
# COMPACT_ATOMS: atom_id res chain seq x y z
N MET A 1 -18.59 -20.41 6.36
CA MET A 1 -17.65 -20.58 7.49
C MET A 1 -16.56 -19.52 7.48
N GLN A 2 -15.92 -19.26 6.32
CA GLN A 2 -14.97 -18.15 6.10
C GLN A 2 -15.46 -16.80 6.67
N SER A 3 -16.68 -16.38 6.31
CA SER A 3 -17.29 -15.12 6.76
C SER A 3 -17.46 -14.94 8.28
N LEU A 4 -17.37 -16.00 9.08
CA LEU A 4 -17.42 -15.93 10.55
C LEU A 4 -16.03 -15.82 11.20
N LEU A 5 -14.96 -16.16 10.46
CA LEU A 5 -13.58 -15.90 10.86
C LEU A 5 -13.23 -14.43 10.59
N ASP A 6 -13.54 -13.92 9.40
CA ASP A 6 -13.32 -12.50 9.04
C ASP A 6 -13.98 -11.56 10.05
N LEU A 7 -15.20 -11.88 10.49
CA LEU A 7 -15.97 -11.14 11.51
C LEU A 7 -15.35 -11.17 12.91
N LYS A 8 -14.56 -12.19 13.26
CA LYS A 8 -13.81 -12.25 14.54
C LYS A 8 -12.47 -11.53 14.46
N VAL A 9 -11.81 -11.59 13.29
CA VAL A 9 -10.52 -10.93 13.04
C VAL A 9 -10.69 -9.40 12.90
N ALA A 10 -11.79 -8.95 12.28
CA ALA A 10 -12.13 -7.53 12.11
C ALA A 10 -12.35 -6.74 13.41
N GLY A 11 -12.42 -7.42 14.57
CA GLY A 11 -12.46 -6.78 15.90
C GLY A 11 -11.09 -6.57 16.55
N ILE A 12 -10.00 -7.09 15.95
CA ILE A 12 -8.64 -7.05 16.50
C ILE A 12 -7.75 -6.10 15.68
N PHE A 13 -7.87 -6.12 14.35
CA PHE A 13 -7.10 -5.26 13.45
C PHE A 13 -7.86 -4.00 13.02
N TYR A 14 -7.15 -2.88 12.94
CA TYR A 14 -7.66 -1.64 12.36
C TYR A 14 -7.69 -1.76 10.85
N GLU A 15 -8.74 -1.29 10.19
CA GLU A 15 -8.95 -1.50 8.74
C GLU A 15 -8.83 -2.98 8.31
N THR A 16 -9.02 -3.90 9.28
CA THR A 16 -8.97 -5.38 9.24
C THR A 16 -7.66 -6.07 8.92
N ASP A 17 -6.69 -5.37 8.37
CA ASP A 17 -5.35 -5.84 7.98
C ASP A 17 -4.22 -5.02 8.64
N ILE A 18 -4.54 -3.95 9.39
CA ILE A 18 -3.53 -3.15 10.11
C ILE A 18 -3.40 -3.59 11.58
N ALA A 19 -2.23 -4.15 11.90
CA ALA A 19 -1.79 -4.44 13.25
C ALA A 19 -1.22 -3.18 13.93
N LEU A 20 -2.07 -2.44 14.65
CA LEU A 20 -1.66 -1.23 15.38
C LEU A 20 -0.94 -1.55 16.70
N THR A 21 0.18 -0.86 16.94
CA THR A 21 0.72 -0.68 18.29
C THR A 21 -0.14 0.26 19.13
N LEU A 22 0.03 0.24 20.46
CA LEU A 22 -0.61 1.18 21.38
C LEU A 22 -0.31 2.65 21.03
N LEU A 23 0.90 2.95 20.53
CA LEU A 23 1.26 4.30 20.11
C LEU A 23 0.43 4.75 18.91
N GLN A 24 0.36 3.92 17.86
CA GLN A 24 -0.48 4.19 16.67
C GLN A 24 -1.96 4.33 17.06
N ALA A 25 -2.49 3.42 17.87
CA ALA A 25 -3.87 3.49 18.35
C ALA A 25 -4.15 4.77 19.15
N SER A 26 -3.19 5.23 19.98
CA SER A 26 -3.35 6.47 20.75
C SER A 26 -3.37 7.74 19.89
N GLN A 27 -2.65 7.73 18.75
CA GLN A 27 -2.61 8.84 17.80
C GLN A 27 -3.94 8.95 17.04
N ILE A 28 -4.50 7.81 16.59
CA ILE A 28 -5.79 7.74 15.86
C ILE A 28 -6.95 8.31 16.68
N LEU A 29 -6.89 8.15 18.01
CA LEU A 29 -7.94 8.61 18.94
C LEU A 29 -7.75 10.06 19.43
N GLY A 30 -6.73 10.79 18.93
CA GLY A 30 -6.04 11.90 19.64
C GLY A 30 -6.42 13.38 19.39
N ASN A 31 -7.43 13.71 18.55
CA ASN A 31 -8.08 15.06 18.42
C ASN A 31 -7.46 16.16 17.49
N LYS A 32 -8.26 16.63 16.51
CA LYS A 32 -8.33 18.00 15.89
C LYS A 32 -7.07 18.71 15.24
N ARG A 33 -6.82 18.45 13.92
CA ARG A 33 -6.34 19.39 12.82
C ARG A 33 -4.80 19.47 12.51
N ARG A 34 -4.26 19.56 11.25
CA ARG A 34 -4.80 19.67 9.84
C ARG A 34 -3.72 19.84 8.71
N PHE A 35 -3.53 18.88 7.77
CA PHE A 35 -3.71 19.05 6.29
C PHE A 35 -3.99 17.72 5.51
N LYS A 36 -3.82 17.60 4.17
CA LYS A 36 -4.20 16.41 3.31
C LYS A 36 -3.05 15.39 3.14
N ARG A 37 -3.22 14.06 3.31
CA ARG A 37 -2.10 13.13 3.65
C ARG A 37 -2.30 11.57 3.38
N LYS A 38 -1.24 10.74 3.08
CA LYS A 38 -1.22 9.25 2.72
C LYS A 38 -0.19 8.29 3.41
N ILE A 39 1.13 8.58 3.55
CA ILE A 39 2.17 7.70 4.20
C ILE A 39 2.57 8.17 5.61
N VAL A 40 2.87 7.31 6.58
CA VAL A 40 3.21 7.69 7.99
C VAL A 40 4.06 8.98 8.12
N THR A 41 3.56 9.92 8.95
CA THR A 41 4.25 11.19 9.30
C THR A 41 5.52 10.97 10.09
N ASN A 42 5.44 10.13 11.12
CA ASN A 42 6.51 9.96 12.07
C ASN A 42 7.73 9.31 11.41
N THR A 43 8.81 10.08 11.26
CA THR A 43 10.06 9.58 10.64
C THR A 43 10.71 8.47 11.45
N THR A 44 10.45 8.34 12.76
CA THR A 44 10.96 7.19 13.54
C THR A 44 10.29 5.88 13.13
N MET A 45 9.07 5.92 12.60
CA MET A 45 8.33 4.75 12.10
C MET A 45 8.60 4.46 10.62
N ARG A 46 9.58 5.14 10.02
CA ARG A 46 10.13 4.75 8.71
C ARG A 46 11.32 3.84 8.93
N TRP A 47 11.61 3.03 7.92
CA TRP A 47 12.88 2.31 7.84
C TRP A 47 14.03 3.31 7.72
N GLU A 48 15.01 3.23 8.63
CA GLU A 48 16.10 4.21 8.74
C GLU A 48 17.10 4.11 7.58
N THR A 49 17.21 2.91 7.00
CA THR A 49 18.02 2.65 5.80
C THR A 49 17.13 2.10 4.67
N PRO A 50 17.53 2.23 3.40
CA PRO A 50 16.80 1.62 2.30
C PRO A 50 16.97 0.08 2.26
N VAL A 51 17.84 -0.50 3.08
CA VAL A 51 18.00 -1.96 3.21
C VAL A 51 17.08 -2.46 4.32
N ILE A 52 16.23 -3.41 3.99
CA ILE A 52 15.24 -4.01 4.88
C ILE A 52 15.52 -5.51 4.95
N ALA A 53 15.93 -5.99 6.11
CA ALA A 53 16.11 -7.42 6.35
C ALA A 53 14.73 -8.11 6.40
N TYR A 54 14.63 -9.32 5.86
CA TYR A 54 13.45 -10.16 6.03
C TYR A 54 13.78 -11.63 6.23
N ARG A 55 12.85 -12.37 6.83
CA ARG A 55 12.94 -13.81 7.10
C ARG A 55 11.57 -14.46 6.89
N PHE A 56 11.55 -15.78 6.69
CA PHE A 56 10.34 -16.59 6.66
C PHE A 56 10.21 -17.37 7.98
N ALA A 57 9.02 -17.37 8.58
CA ALA A 57 8.72 -18.12 9.80
C ALA A 57 8.45 -19.62 9.57
N VAL A 58 8.18 -19.98 8.31
CA VAL A 58 7.87 -21.34 7.85
C VAL A 58 8.60 -21.60 6.54
N ASN A 59 8.93 -22.85 6.26
CA ASN A 59 9.53 -23.26 4.99
C ASN A 59 8.40 -23.69 4.03
N ASP A 60 8.16 -22.92 2.98
CA ASP A 60 7.26 -23.27 1.86
C ASP A 60 7.74 -22.61 0.58
N ASP A 61 8.49 -23.37 -0.23
CA ASP A 61 9.17 -22.88 -1.43
C ASP A 61 8.26 -22.08 -2.37
N HIS A 62 6.99 -22.46 -2.53
CA HIS A 62 6.07 -21.79 -3.46
C HIS A 62 5.64 -20.42 -2.92
N TRP A 63 5.17 -20.39 -1.68
CA TRP A 63 4.74 -19.19 -0.98
C TRP A 63 5.89 -18.19 -0.80
N GLU A 64 7.08 -18.68 -0.43
CA GLU A 64 8.28 -17.85 -0.34
C GLU A 64 8.69 -17.26 -1.69
N VAL A 65 8.63 -18.03 -2.79
CA VAL A 65 8.93 -17.53 -4.14
C VAL A 65 7.97 -16.42 -4.56
N GLN A 66 6.67 -16.53 -4.22
CA GLN A 66 5.69 -15.46 -4.49
C GLN A 66 6.05 -14.17 -3.72
N ILE A 67 6.43 -14.28 -2.44
CA ILE A 67 6.86 -13.13 -1.65
C ILE A 67 8.15 -12.53 -2.21
N ARG A 68 9.18 -13.34 -2.49
CA ARG A 68 10.44 -12.92 -3.12
C ARG A 68 10.20 -12.15 -4.42
N ASN A 69 9.28 -12.62 -5.28
CA ASN A 69 8.91 -11.96 -6.53
C ASN A 69 8.33 -10.56 -6.30
N VAL A 70 7.45 -10.38 -5.32
CA VAL A 70 6.86 -9.06 -4.99
C VAL A 70 7.91 -8.13 -4.37
N LEU A 71 8.74 -8.62 -3.45
CA LEU A 71 9.86 -7.84 -2.89
C LEU A 71 10.86 -7.41 -3.97
N ALA A 72 11.08 -8.23 -4.99
CA ALA A 72 11.87 -7.88 -6.17
C ALA A 72 11.21 -6.75 -6.99
N LYS A 73 9.88 -6.74 -7.17
CA LYS A 73 9.16 -5.63 -7.85
C LYS A 73 9.31 -4.31 -7.10
N PHE A 74 9.17 -4.31 -5.77
CA PHE A 74 9.44 -3.13 -4.95
C PHE A 74 10.90 -2.66 -5.10
N SER A 75 11.85 -3.60 -5.13
CA SER A 75 13.27 -3.29 -5.33
C SER A 75 13.58 -2.76 -6.75
N GLN A 76 12.84 -3.19 -7.77
CA GLN A 76 12.98 -2.71 -9.15
C GLN A 76 12.40 -1.29 -9.35
N ASN A 77 11.31 -0.97 -8.65
CA ASN A 77 10.61 0.31 -8.77
C ASN A 77 11.02 1.35 -7.72
N THR A 78 11.79 0.97 -6.69
CA THR A 78 12.26 1.87 -5.62
C THR A 78 13.72 1.67 -5.27
N CYS A 79 14.30 2.57 -4.46
CA CYS A 79 15.64 2.36 -3.88
C CYS A 79 15.68 1.28 -2.78
N LEU A 80 14.53 0.79 -2.31
CA LEU A 80 14.46 -0.17 -1.21
C LEU A 80 15.05 -1.51 -1.64
N ARG A 81 15.70 -2.22 -0.71
CA ARG A 81 16.38 -3.49 -0.94
C ARG A 81 16.01 -4.47 0.15
N PHE A 82 15.25 -5.51 -0.21
CA PHE A 82 14.87 -6.57 0.70
C PHE A 82 15.93 -7.67 0.67
N ILE A 83 16.59 -7.93 1.81
CA ILE A 83 17.65 -8.94 1.91
C ILE A 83 17.22 -10.04 2.87
N GLU A 84 17.19 -11.27 2.35
CA GLU A 84 16.77 -12.44 3.12
C GLU A 84 17.84 -12.87 4.12
N ASN A 85 17.43 -13.22 5.34
CA ASN A 85 18.30 -13.76 6.40
C ASN A 85 19.51 -12.88 6.76
N MET A 86 19.46 -11.59 6.41
CA MET A 86 20.40 -10.58 6.90
C MET A 86 20.32 -10.49 8.43
N ASP A 87 21.46 -10.29 9.07
CA ASP A 87 21.51 -9.95 10.50
C ASP A 87 21.23 -8.46 10.68
N ALA A 88 20.18 -8.15 11.45
CA ALA A 88 19.66 -6.81 11.67
C ALA A 88 18.81 -6.81 12.93
N GLU A 89 18.80 -5.69 13.66
CA GLU A 89 17.92 -5.49 14.82
C GLU A 89 16.45 -5.41 14.38
N ASP A 90 16.18 -4.59 13.36
CA ASP A 90 14.85 -4.44 12.76
C ASP A 90 14.71 -5.30 11.50
N TYR A 91 13.70 -6.17 11.45
CA TYR A 91 13.45 -6.99 10.27
C TYR A 91 11.98 -7.43 10.15
N LEU A 92 11.58 -7.71 8.90
CA LEU A 92 10.29 -8.30 8.59
C LEU A 92 10.33 -9.82 8.79
N ILE A 93 9.36 -10.39 9.49
CA ILE A 93 9.14 -11.84 9.51
C ILE A 93 7.81 -12.17 8.84
N PHE A 94 7.89 -12.77 7.65
CA PHE A 94 6.70 -13.26 6.97
C PHE A 94 6.24 -14.56 7.64
N ASN A 95 4.99 -14.62 8.06
CA ASN A 95 4.36 -15.84 8.57
C ASN A 95 3.17 -16.26 7.69
N ARG A 96 2.82 -17.55 7.75
CA ARG A 96 1.66 -18.11 7.05
C ARG A 96 0.54 -18.37 8.04
N GLY A 97 0.01 -17.28 8.59
CA GLY A 97 -1.03 -17.28 9.62
C GLY A 97 -2.46 -17.38 9.09
N VAL A 98 -3.39 -16.83 9.86
CA VAL A 98 -4.80 -16.68 9.49
C VAL A 98 -5.03 -15.23 9.05
N GLY A 99 -5.51 -15.06 7.81
CA GLY A 99 -5.74 -13.74 7.22
C GLY A 99 -4.47 -13.07 6.68
N CYS A 100 -4.67 -11.89 6.11
CA CYS A 100 -3.62 -11.02 5.59
C CYS A 100 -3.56 -9.80 6.53
N TYR A 101 -2.38 -9.46 7.06
CA TYR A 101 -2.20 -8.26 7.87
C TYR A 101 -0.72 -7.87 8.04
N SER A 102 -0.50 -6.59 8.36
CA SER A 102 0.82 -5.99 8.50
C SER A 102 0.75 -4.74 9.41
N PRO A 103 1.76 -4.50 10.28
CA PRO A 103 1.90 -3.21 10.94
C PRO A 103 2.22 -2.09 9.94
N VAL A 104 1.70 -0.88 10.20
CA VAL A 104 2.02 0.26 9.33
C VAL A 104 3.35 0.92 9.72
N GLY A 105 4.37 0.72 8.89
CA GLY A 105 5.73 1.23 9.07
C GLY A 105 6.63 0.31 9.90
N ARG A 106 7.82 0.83 10.24
CA ARG A 106 8.78 0.16 11.12
C ARG A 106 8.35 0.31 12.58
N LEU A 107 8.24 -0.80 13.30
CA LEU A 107 7.93 -0.84 14.74
C LEU A 107 9.18 -0.87 15.63
N GLY A 108 10.28 -1.43 15.12
CA GLY A 108 11.45 -1.80 15.90
C GLY A 108 11.46 -3.30 16.22
N GLY A 109 12.62 -3.95 16.13
CA GLY A 109 12.78 -5.39 16.31
C GLY A 109 12.19 -6.23 15.16
N ALA A 110 11.90 -7.50 15.46
CA ALA A 110 11.20 -8.39 14.56
C ALA A 110 9.72 -7.99 14.46
N GLN A 111 9.24 -7.62 13.28
CA GLN A 111 7.81 -7.32 13.04
C GLN A 111 7.19 -8.29 12.03
N GLU A 112 6.02 -8.82 12.41
CA GLU A 112 5.34 -9.86 11.65
C GLU A 112 4.53 -9.29 10.48
N ILE A 113 4.53 -10.01 9.36
CA ILE A 113 3.60 -9.82 8.23
C ILE A 113 2.90 -11.15 7.95
N SER A 114 1.59 -11.19 8.05
CA SER A 114 0.81 -12.39 7.72
C SER A 114 0.44 -12.40 6.25
N ILE A 115 0.99 -13.37 5.53
CA ILE A 115 0.52 -13.79 4.21
C ILE A 115 -0.10 -15.19 4.40
N GLY A 116 -1.29 -15.22 5.00
CA GLY A 116 -2.02 -16.47 5.26
C GLY A 116 -2.51 -17.17 3.99
N TYR A 117 -3.16 -18.31 4.17
CA TYR A 117 -3.79 -19.04 3.06
C TYR A 117 -4.88 -18.20 2.37
N GLY A 118 -4.77 -18.02 1.06
CA GLY A 118 -5.61 -17.14 0.25
C GLY A 118 -5.04 -15.73 0.04
N CYS A 119 -3.93 -15.38 0.70
CA CYS A 119 -3.25 -14.08 0.58
C CYS A 119 -2.14 -14.10 -0.49
N GLU A 120 -1.90 -15.21 -1.19
CA GLU A 120 -0.72 -15.40 -2.05
C GLU A 120 -0.77 -14.68 -3.41
N LEU A 121 -1.72 -13.76 -3.63
CA LEU A 121 -1.77 -12.93 -4.84
C LEU A 121 -0.77 -11.78 -4.75
N ASP A 122 -0.06 -11.49 -5.85
CA ASP A 122 0.96 -10.43 -5.94
C ASP A 122 0.49 -9.08 -5.34
N GLY A 123 -0.75 -8.67 -5.63
CA GLY A 123 -1.31 -7.43 -5.07
C GLY A 123 -1.72 -7.52 -3.60
N ILE A 124 -2.04 -8.70 -3.05
CA ILE A 124 -2.26 -8.84 -1.60
C ILE A 124 -0.91 -8.78 -0.87
N ILE A 125 0.09 -9.53 -1.33
CA ILE A 125 1.45 -9.44 -0.78
C ILE A 125 1.98 -8.00 -0.89
N GLY A 126 1.76 -7.34 -2.03
CA GLY A 126 2.15 -5.94 -2.24
C GLY A 126 1.40 -4.94 -1.36
N HIS A 127 0.18 -5.26 -0.94
CA HIS A 127 -0.59 -4.47 0.03
C HIS A 127 0.06 -4.53 1.42
N GLU A 128 0.34 -5.74 1.93
CA GLU A 128 0.94 -5.95 3.24
C GLU A 128 2.39 -5.42 3.33
N VAL A 129 3.15 -5.56 2.24
CA VAL A 129 4.47 -4.91 2.10
C VAL A 129 4.30 -3.39 2.09
N GLY A 130 3.30 -2.85 1.38
CA GLY A 130 2.95 -1.43 1.40
C GLY A 130 2.69 -0.90 2.82
N HIS A 131 1.91 -1.62 3.62
CA HIS A 131 1.72 -1.32 5.05
C HIS A 131 3.05 -1.31 5.82
N SER A 132 3.88 -2.34 5.73
CA SER A 132 5.17 -2.40 6.46
C SER A 132 6.14 -1.27 6.10
N LEU A 133 6.00 -0.67 4.91
CA LEU A 133 6.75 0.50 4.46
C LEU A 133 6.13 1.84 4.89
N GLY A 134 4.97 1.83 5.55
CA GLY A 134 4.29 2.98 6.12
C GLY A 134 3.11 3.51 5.30
N LEU A 135 2.67 2.81 4.25
CA LEU A 135 1.47 3.21 3.50
C LEU A 135 0.22 2.89 4.31
N TRP A 136 -0.68 3.85 4.39
CA TRP A 136 -2.05 3.62 4.84
C TRP A 136 -2.98 3.39 3.63
N HIS A 137 -4.22 2.98 3.91
CA HIS A 137 -5.26 2.92 2.92
C HIS A 137 -5.52 4.23 2.17
N GLU A 138 -5.70 4.12 0.87
CA GLU A 138 -6.01 5.24 -0.02
C GLU A 138 -7.37 5.85 0.32
N HIS A 139 -8.37 5.01 0.63
CA HIS A 139 -9.70 5.51 1.02
C HIS A 139 -9.72 6.17 2.39
N SER A 140 -8.68 6.04 3.21
CA SER A 140 -8.59 6.66 4.54
C SER A 140 -7.91 8.03 4.50
N ARG A 141 -7.45 8.48 3.32
CA ARG A 141 -6.89 9.82 3.10
C ARG A 141 -7.88 10.93 3.53
N PRO A 142 -7.44 12.00 4.22
CA PRO A 142 -8.33 13.06 4.73
C PRO A 142 -9.20 13.79 3.70
N GLU A 143 -8.80 13.75 2.42
CA GLU A 143 -9.49 14.32 1.26
C GLU A 143 -10.28 13.32 0.42
N ARG A 144 -10.35 12.04 0.80
CA ARG A 144 -11.00 10.97 0.02
C ARG A 144 -12.44 11.30 -0.41
N ASP A 145 -13.18 12.07 0.38
CA ASP A 145 -14.55 12.48 0.05
C ASP A 145 -14.64 13.40 -1.20
N ASN A 146 -13.52 13.91 -1.73
CA ASN A 146 -13.45 14.62 -3.02
C ASN A 146 -13.32 13.66 -4.22
N TYR A 147 -13.08 12.37 -3.97
CA TYR A 147 -12.78 11.34 -4.98
C TYR A 147 -13.77 10.18 -4.90
N VAL A 148 -14.24 9.82 -3.70
CA VAL A 148 -15.20 8.73 -3.46
C VAL A 148 -16.41 9.19 -2.64
N TYR A 149 -17.52 8.48 -2.81
CA TYR A 149 -18.65 8.43 -1.88
C TYR A 149 -18.52 7.20 -0.98
N VAL A 150 -18.81 7.34 0.31
CA VAL A 150 -18.95 6.20 1.24
C VAL A 150 -20.41 6.09 1.67
N TYR A 151 -21.04 4.98 1.32
CA TYR A 151 -22.44 4.67 1.63
C TYR A 151 -22.52 3.89 2.95
N VAL A 152 -22.46 4.59 4.08
CA VAL A 152 -22.49 4.00 5.43
C VAL A 152 -23.70 3.08 5.65
N GLN A 153 -24.84 3.36 5.01
CA GLN A 153 -26.04 2.52 5.03
C GLN A 153 -25.91 1.17 4.29
N ASN A 154 -24.87 1.02 3.47
CA ASN A 154 -24.50 -0.23 2.80
C ASN A 154 -23.40 -0.99 3.56
N VAL A 155 -22.81 -0.40 4.62
CA VAL A 155 -21.73 -1.03 5.41
C VAL A 155 -22.32 -2.03 6.42
N LEU A 156 -21.59 -3.12 6.67
CA LEU A 156 -21.92 -4.14 7.66
C LEU A 156 -21.93 -3.52 9.08
N PRO A 157 -23.03 -3.66 9.86
CA PRO A 157 -23.10 -3.12 11.21
C PRO A 157 -21.94 -3.58 12.09
N GLY A 158 -21.27 -2.62 12.75
CA GLY A 158 -20.06 -2.87 13.56
C GLY A 158 -18.75 -2.55 12.82
N THR A 159 -18.75 -2.51 11.48
CA THR A 159 -17.54 -2.25 10.67
C THR A 159 -17.43 -0.81 10.13
N GLN A 160 -18.29 0.11 10.58
CA GLN A 160 -18.22 1.52 10.14
C GLN A 160 -16.89 2.20 10.51
N GLY A 161 -16.17 1.68 11.51
CA GLY A 161 -14.81 2.10 11.86
C GLY A 161 -13.79 1.92 10.72
N GLN A 162 -13.96 0.90 9.88
CA GLN A 162 -13.05 0.57 8.76
C GLN A 162 -13.10 1.59 7.60
N PHE A 163 -14.03 2.56 7.67
CA PHE A 163 -14.14 3.70 6.74
C PHE A 163 -13.86 5.03 7.43
N GLN A 164 -13.25 5.05 8.61
CA GLN A 164 -12.76 6.30 9.19
C GLN A 164 -11.74 6.94 8.24
N LYS A 165 -11.55 8.25 8.37
CA LYS A 165 -10.44 8.92 7.72
C LYS A 165 -9.37 9.06 8.78
N LEU A 166 -8.13 8.83 8.39
CA LEU A 166 -6.99 9.22 9.20
C LEU A 166 -7.16 10.68 9.60
N SER A 167 -6.78 10.98 10.83
CA SER A 167 -6.59 12.36 11.20
C SER A 167 -5.48 12.94 10.35
N ARG A 168 -5.46 14.26 10.30
CA ARG A 168 -4.64 14.99 9.36
C ARG A 168 -3.17 15.07 9.76
N ASP A 169 -2.78 14.39 10.83
CA ASP A 169 -1.47 14.47 11.48
C ASP A 169 -0.69 13.14 11.44
N GLU A 170 -1.27 12.08 10.86
CA GLU A 170 -0.79 10.69 10.97
C GLU A 170 -0.14 10.13 9.69
N SER A 171 -0.33 10.80 8.57
CA SER A 171 0.24 10.43 7.27
C SER A 171 0.79 11.66 6.53
N VAL A 172 1.33 11.60 5.30
CA VAL A 172 1.68 12.72 4.40
C VAL A 172 1.43 12.30 2.94
N ASP A 173 0.90 13.16 2.05
CA ASP A 173 0.66 12.75 0.65
C ASP A 173 1.89 12.94 -0.25
N LEU A 174 2.87 13.70 0.23
CA LEU A 174 4.09 14.10 -0.47
C LEU A 174 3.80 14.72 -1.85
N GLY A 175 2.64 15.35 -2.03
CA GLY A 175 2.18 15.87 -3.32
C GLY A 175 1.96 14.77 -4.37
N VAL A 176 1.53 13.58 -3.95
CA VAL A 176 1.05 12.49 -4.82
C VAL A 176 -0.48 12.55 -4.88
N PRO A 177 -1.10 12.55 -6.07
CA PRO A 177 -2.56 12.63 -6.21
C PRO A 177 -3.28 11.42 -5.60
N TYR A 178 -4.61 11.51 -5.49
CA TYR A 178 -5.44 10.37 -5.11
C TYR A 178 -5.41 9.32 -6.21
N ASP A 179 -5.27 8.04 -5.84
CA ASP A 179 -5.08 6.94 -6.76
C ASP A 179 -6.11 5.83 -6.58
N TYR A 180 -7.17 5.87 -7.40
CA TYR A 180 -8.17 4.80 -7.44
C TYR A 180 -7.57 3.42 -7.72
N GLY A 181 -6.45 3.34 -8.44
CA GLY A 181 -5.75 2.09 -8.78
C GLY A 181 -4.68 1.67 -7.77
N SER A 182 -4.55 2.39 -6.64
CA SER A 182 -3.63 2.01 -5.57
C SER A 182 -3.97 0.61 -5.07
N VAL A 183 -2.94 -0.20 -4.83
CA VAL A 183 -3.12 -1.50 -4.17
C VAL A 183 -3.63 -1.33 -2.74
N MET A 184 -3.39 -0.16 -2.14
CA MET A 184 -3.93 0.30 -0.86
C MET A 184 -5.36 0.83 -0.96
N HIS A 185 -6.08 0.68 -2.08
CA HIS A 185 -7.48 1.06 -2.19
C HIS A 185 -8.40 -0.16 -1.98
N TYR A 186 -9.43 -0.01 -1.15
CA TYR A 186 -10.52 -0.99 -1.05
C TYR A 186 -11.32 -1.12 -2.36
N ALA A 187 -11.85 -2.33 -2.59
CA ALA A 187 -12.84 -2.58 -3.64
C ALA A 187 -14.18 -1.91 -3.31
N SER A 188 -15.01 -1.70 -4.33
CA SER A 188 -16.28 -0.98 -4.15
C SER A 188 -17.31 -1.69 -3.24
N THR A 189 -17.11 -2.98 -2.98
CA THR A 189 -18.01 -3.85 -2.20
C THR A 189 -17.45 -4.27 -0.83
N THR A 190 -16.25 -3.82 -0.44
CA THR A 190 -15.63 -4.19 0.85
C THR A 190 -16.54 -3.83 2.02
N PHE A 191 -16.72 -4.73 3.01
CA PHE A 191 -17.68 -4.59 4.13
C PHE A 191 -19.14 -4.35 3.75
N THR A 192 -19.60 -4.78 2.58
CA THR A 192 -21.02 -4.64 2.23
C THR A 192 -21.94 -5.49 3.12
N ASN A 193 -23.08 -4.92 3.50
CA ASN A 193 -24.13 -5.60 4.27
C ASN A 193 -25.09 -6.43 3.40
N SER A 194 -24.97 -6.38 2.07
CA SER A 194 -25.74 -7.23 1.15
C SER A 194 -25.01 -7.39 -0.18
N ALA A 195 -25.07 -8.59 -0.77
CA ALA A 195 -24.49 -8.85 -2.08
C ALA A 195 -24.98 -7.84 -3.14
N GLY A 196 -24.07 -7.36 -3.98
CA GLY A 196 -24.35 -6.37 -5.03
C GLY A 196 -24.44 -4.90 -4.56
N ARG A 197 -24.53 -4.61 -3.25
CA ARG A 197 -24.45 -3.22 -2.75
C ARG A 197 -22.99 -2.78 -2.64
N LYS A 198 -22.69 -1.56 -3.10
CA LYS A 198 -21.36 -0.93 -3.00
C LYS A 198 -21.27 -0.06 -1.76
N THR A 199 -20.21 -0.18 -0.98
CA THR A 199 -19.94 0.63 0.22
C THR A 199 -19.13 1.88 -0.11
N ILE A 200 -18.26 1.80 -1.11
CA ILE A 200 -17.39 2.88 -1.57
C ILE A 200 -17.43 2.95 -3.10
N VAL A 201 -17.68 4.13 -3.66
CA VAL A 201 -17.89 4.33 -5.11
C VAL A 201 -17.16 5.60 -5.55
N PRO A 202 -16.43 5.62 -6.67
CA PRO A 202 -15.76 6.83 -7.12
C PRO A 202 -16.80 7.88 -7.57
N ARG A 203 -16.45 9.17 -7.43
CA ARG A 203 -17.25 10.29 -7.94
C ARG A 203 -17.24 10.38 -9.46
N GLN A 204 -16.21 9.83 -10.08
CA GLN A 204 -16.02 9.69 -11.53
C GLN A 204 -16.23 8.20 -11.85
N PRO A 205 -17.37 7.79 -12.45
CA PRO A 205 -17.73 6.39 -12.65
C PRO A 205 -16.69 5.57 -13.44
N GLU A 206 -15.90 6.24 -14.27
CA GLU A 206 -14.86 5.66 -15.13
C GLU A 206 -13.80 4.89 -14.32
N TYR A 207 -13.59 5.28 -13.04
CA TYR A 207 -12.63 4.65 -12.14
C TYR A 207 -13.18 3.48 -11.33
N GLU A 208 -14.46 3.08 -11.51
CA GLU A 208 -15.06 2.05 -10.66
C GLU A 208 -14.33 0.70 -10.78
N HIS A 209 -13.97 0.33 -12.00
CA HIS A 209 -13.20 -0.89 -12.29
C HIS A 209 -11.69 -0.75 -12.03
N THR A 210 -11.24 0.43 -11.60
CA THR A 210 -9.84 0.66 -11.18
C THR A 210 -9.65 0.39 -9.68
N MET A 211 -10.71 0.58 -8.87
CA MET A 211 -10.69 0.38 -7.42
C MET A 211 -10.61 -1.09 -7.01
N GLY A 212 -9.90 -1.36 -5.91
CA GLY A 212 -9.72 -2.72 -5.40
C GLY A 212 -8.69 -3.53 -6.17
N ASN A 213 -7.70 -2.88 -6.79
CA ASN A 213 -6.59 -3.52 -7.48
C ASN A 213 -5.91 -4.57 -6.58
N ARG A 214 -5.77 -5.81 -7.09
CA ARG A 214 -5.04 -6.92 -6.46
C ARG A 214 -4.02 -7.58 -7.42
N VAL A 215 -3.63 -6.86 -8.48
CA VAL A 215 -2.66 -7.32 -9.48
C VAL A 215 -1.23 -6.92 -9.10
N ASP A 216 -1.00 -5.64 -8.78
CA ASP A 216 0.32 -5.10 -8.44
C ASP A 216 0.19 -3.75 -7.71
N ALA A 217 1.25 -3.31 -7.04
CA ALA A 217 1.34 -1.95 -6.52
C ALA A 217 1.40 -0.93 -7.67
N SER A 218 0.73 0.21 -7.50
CA SER A 218 0.60 1.19 -8.58
C SER A 218 1.88 2.00 -8.78
N PHE A 219 1.98 2.67 -9.95
CA PHE A 219 3.02 3.67 -10.19
C PHE A 219 3.05 4.77 -9.10
N LEU A 220 1.89 5.13 -8.55
CA LEU A 220 1.77 6.16 -7.52
C LEU A 220 2.06 5.64 -6.11
N ASP A 221 1.86 4.34 -5.85
CA ASP A 221 2.32 3.66 -4.63
C ASP A 221 3.86 3.63 -4.58
N TYR A 222 4.51 3.21 -5.67
CA TYR A 222 5.98 3.32 -5.78
C TYR A 222 6.45 4.78 -5.71
N LYS A 223 5.70 5.73 -6.30
CA LYS A 223 6.05 7.17 -6.26
C LYS A 223 6.07 7.74 -4.85
N ILE A 224 5.08 7.42 -4.01
CA ILE A 224 5.05 7.94 -2.64
C ILE A 224 6.17 7.33 -1.78
N LEU A 225 6.48 6.04 -1.97
CA LEU A 225 7.62 5.39 -1.33
C LEU A 225 8.95 6.03 -1.76
N ASN A 226 9.13 6.29 -3.06
CA ASN A 226 10.32 6.94 -3.58
C ASN A 226 10.51 8.38 -3.08
N LYS A 227 9.41 9.13 -2.90
CA LYS A 227 9.48 10.44 -2.23
C LYS A 227 9.76 10.34 -0.72
N ALA A 228 9.40 9.24 -0.07
CA ALA A 228 9.58 9.05 1.37
C ALA A 228 10.96 8.53 1.77
N TYR A 229 11.57 7.69 0.92
CA TYR A 229 12.81 6.95 1.22
C TYR A 229 13.98 7.28 0.27
N CYS A 230 13.70 7.69 -0.97
CA CYS A 230 14.69 7.68 -2.05
C CYS A 230 15.10 9.08 -2.55
N SER A 231 14.67 10.15 -1.87
CA SER A 231 14.90 11.54 -2.29
C SER A 231 16.37 11.94 -2.43
N ASN A 232 17.26 11.26 -1.70
CA ASN A 232 18.69 11.59 -1.62
C ASN A 232 19.58 10.62 -2.43
N ILE A 233 19.00 9.70 -3.20
CA ILE A 233 19.74 8.66 -3.94
C ILE A 233 20.38 9.23 -5.22
N CYS A 234 19.65 10.09 -5.93
CA CYS A 234 20.13 10.70 -7.17
C CYS A 234 20.55 12.17 -6.92
N PRO A 235 21.74 12.59 -7.37
CA PRO A 235 22.25 13.95 -7.09
C PRO A 235 21.56 15.04 -7.93
N ASN A 236 20.97 14.66 -9.07
CA ASN A 236 20.39 15.59 -10.04
C ASN A 236 18.88 15.35 -10.19
N ASN A 237 18.12 16.45 -10.28
CA ASN A 237 16.74 16.40 -10.73
C ASN A 237 16.68 16.39 -12.26
N LEU A 238 15.98 15.41 -12.84
CA LEU A 238 15.70 15.36 -14.27
C LEU A 238 14.35 16.04 -14.58
N PRO A 239 14.18 16.64 -15.78
CA PRO A 239 12.93 17.29 -16.20
C PRO A 239 11.86 16.27 -16.61
N CYS A 240 11.48 15.38 -15.69
CA CYS A 240 10.49 14.34 -15.92
C CYS A 240 9.10 14.93 -16.21
N GLN A 241 8.49 14.50 -17.31
CA GLN A 241 7.22 15.00 -17.83
C GLN A 241 6.04 14.11 -17.40
N HIS A 242 4.82 14.58 -17.62
CA HIS A 242 3.57 13.79 -17.49
C HIS A 242 3.37 13.10 -16.12
N GLY A 243 3.96 13.64 -15.06
CA GLY A 243 3.90 13.03 -13.72
C GLY A 243 4.93 11.91 -13.48
N GLY A 244 5.89 11.71 -14.38
CA GLY A 244 7.11 10.96 -14.11
C GLY A 244 7.94 11.55 -12.97
N TYR A 245 9.01 10.86 -12.58
CA TYR A 245 9.98 11.30 -11.58
C TYR A 245 11.32 10.57 -11.76
N VAL A 246 12.43 11.07 -11.20
CA VAL A 246 13.76 10.47 -11.37
C VAL A 246 13.75 9.01 -10.89
N ASN A 247 14.30 8.09 -11.69
CA ASN A 247 14.41 6.70 -11.29
C ASN A 247 15.53 6.55 -10.26
N PRO A 248 15.25 6.17 -8.99
CA PRO A 248 16.29 6.02 -7.98
C PRO A 248 17.25 4.86 -8.26
N ASN A 249 16.88 3.94 -9.15
CA ASN A 249 17.72 2.82 -9.59
C ASN A 249 18.52 3.16 -10.86
N ALA A 250 18.24 4.30 -11.50
CA ALA A 250 18.89 4.74 -12.73
C ALA A 250 18.79 6.27 -12.86
N CYS A 251 19.70 6.99 -12.19
CA CYS A 251 19.67 8.46 -12.09
C CYS A 251 19.89 9.21 -13.43
N ASP A 252 20.00 8.51 -14.55
CA ASP A 252 20.07 9.03 -15.92
C ASP A 252 18.70 9.11 -16.62
N ARG A 253 17.64 8.56 -16.02
CA ARG A 253 16.29 8.48 -16.61
C ARG A 253 15.17 8.63 -15.58
N CYS A 254 13.97 8.90 -16.06
CA CYS A 254 12.76 8.95 -15.25
C CYS A 254 12.05 7.59 -15.18
N LEU A 255 11.38 7.30 -14.06
CA LEU A 255 10.29 6.33 -13.99
C LEU A 255 9.02 6.99 -14.55
N CYS A 256 8.33 6.27 -15.44
CA CYS A 256 7.21 6.79 -16.21
C CYS A 256 5.89 6.12 -15.83
N PRO A 257 4.77 6.87 -15.82
CA PRO A 257 3.44 6.28 -15.71
C PRO A 257 3.18 5.28 -16.83
N THR A 258 2.32 4.29 -16.58
CA THR A 258 1.93 3.26 -17.55
C THR A 258 1.47 3.88 -18.87
N GLY A 259 2.00 3.39 -19.98
CA GLY A 259 1.72 3.89 -21.34
C GLY A 259 2.65 5.03 -21.80
N LEU A 260 3.58 5.48 -20.95
CA LEU A 260 4.61 6.47 -21.30
C LEU A 260 6.02 5.89 -21.14
N GLY A 261 6.97 6.47 -21.87
CA GLY A 261 8.38 6.09 -21.86
C GLY A 261 9.27 7.16 -22.48
N GLY A 262 10.51 6.79 -22.80
CA GLY A 262 11.59 7.75 -23.11
C GLY A 262 12.33 8.19 -21.83
N THR A 263 13.43 8.93 -21.99
CA THR A 263 14.32 9.30 -20.87
C THR A 263 13.63 10.19 -19.84
N TYR A 264 12.69 11.03 -20.29
CA TYR A 264 11.97 12.01 -19.49
C TYR A 264 10.46 11.76 -19.45
N CYS A 265 10.00 10.57 -19.85
CA CYS A 265 8.58 10.26 -20.04
C CYS A 265 7.89 11.15 -21.08
N GLU A 266 8.65 11.53 -22.11
CA GLU A 266 8.24 12.41 -23.20
C GLU A 266 7.58 11.68 -24.39
N LYS A 267 7.58 10.33 -24.39
CA LYS A 267 7.04 9.50 -25.48
C LYS A 267 5.88 8.64 -25.00
N VAL A 268 4.94 8.35 -25.89
CA VAL A 268 3.98 7.25 -25.71
C VAL A 268 4.71 5.92 -25.88
N GLN A 269 4.56 5.01 -24.93
CA GLN A 269 5.11 3.66 -24.98
C GLN A 269 3.97 2.66 -25.21
N TYR A 270 3.90 2.12 -26.42
CA TYR A 270 2.98 1.05 -26.76
C TYR A 270 3.35 -0.24 -26.00
N SER A 271 2.42 -0.78 -25.23
CA SER A 271 2.57 -2.11 -24.62
C SER A 271 2.56 -3.19 -25.70
N SER A 272 3.58 -4.05 -25.71
CA SER A 272 3.59 -5.28 -26.52
C SER A 272 2.68 -6.38 -25.96
N LYS A 273 2.05 -6.16 -24.80
CA LYS A 273 1.00 -7.02 -24.24
C LYS A 273 -0.34 -6.26 -24.27
N LEU A 274 -1.13 -6.52 -25.31
CA LEU A 274 -2.58 -6.44 -25.16
C LEU A 274 -3.00 -7.60 -24.25
N TYR A 275 -3.51 -7.28 -23.07
CA TYR A 275 -4.48 -8.17 -22.42
C TYR A 275 -5.79 -8.01 -23.21
N ILE A 276 -5.96 -8.82 -24.26
CA ILE A 276 -7.26 -8.99 -24.90
C ILE A 276 -8.15 -9.69 -23.88
N LEU A 277 -9.10 -8.96 -23.32
CA LEU A 277 -10.20 -9.54 -22.57
C LEU A 277 -11.10 -10.28 -23.56
N HIS A 278 -11.20 -11.60 -23.37
CA HIS A 278 -12.21 -12.49 -23.93
C HIS A 278 -13.02 -13.08 -22.78
#